data_AF-A0A496LG78-F1
#
_entry.id   AF-A0A496LG78-F1
#
_cell.length_a   1.000
_cell.length_b   1.000
_cell.length_c   1.000
_cell.angle_alpha   90.00
_cell.angle_beta   90.00
_cell.angle_gamma   90.00
#
_symmetry.space_group_name_H-M   'P 1'
#
loop_
_entity.id
_entity.type
_entity.pdbx_description
1 polymer ?
#
loop_
_entity_poly.entity_id
_entity_poly.type
_entity_poly.pdbx_seq_one_letter_code
_entity_poly.pdbx_strand_id
1 'polypeptide(L)' 'MSEILSINDLELGGAKVFVRCDFNVPMDEFLNITDDRRIRSAIPTIRYCLDNGCSVVLA' A
#
# COMPACT_ATOMS: atom_id res chain seq x y z
N MET A 1 -15.69 -19.12 -7.85
CA MET A 1 -14.74 -18.53 -6.88
C MET A 1 -13.74 -17.71 -7.66
N SER A 2 -13.36 -16.55 -7.14
CA SER A 2 -12.32 -15.69 -7.75
C SER A 2 -10.98 -16.42 -7.74
N GLU A 3 -10.25 -16.43 -8.86
CA GLU A 3 -8.87 -16.94 -8.93
C GLU A 3 -7.85 -15.98 -8.29
N ILE A 4 -8.28 -14.75 -7.95
CA ILE A 4 -7.46 -13.76 -7.27
C ILE A 4 -7.60 -13.94 -5.76
N LEU A 5 -6.48 -14.19 -5.09
CA LEU A 5 -6.38 -14.24 -3.63
C LEU A 5 -6.41 -12.80 -3.08
N SER A 6 -7.39 -12.49 -2.22
CA SER A 6 -7.49 -11.18 -1.59
C SER A 6 -6.58 -11.08 -0.38
N ILE A 7 -6.18 -9.86 -0.02
CA ILE A 7 -5.46 -9.59 1.24
C ILE A 7 -6.28 -9.99 2.47
N ASN A 8 -7.61 -9.95 2.37
CA ASN A 8 -8.52 -10.35 3.45
C ASN A 8 -8.53 -11.88 3.67
N ASP A 9 -8.03 -12.66 2.70
CA ASP A 9 -7.97 -14.12 2.76
C ASP A 9 -6.62 -14.63 3.30
N LEU A 10 -5.69 -13.71 3.60
CA LEU A 10 -4.32 -14.02 4.01
C LEU A 10 -4.13 -13.88 5.53
N GLU A 11 -3.48 -14.86 6.15
CA GLU A 11 -2.92 -14.71 7.49
C GLU A 11 -1.55 -14.02 7.42
N LEU A 12 -1.52 -12.73 7.79
CA LEU A 12 -0.34 -11.87 7.67
C LEU A 12 0.38 -11.61 9.00
N GLY A 13 -0.17 -12.07 10.13
CA GLY A 13 0.30 -11.73 11.47
C GLY A 13 1.81 -11.82 11.66
N GLY A 14 2.46 -10.68 11.96
CA GLY A 14 3.91 -10.61 12.21
C GLY A 14 4.81 -10.80 10.99
N ALA A 15 4.25 -10.95 9.78
CA ALA A 15 5.02 -11.18 8.56
C ALA A 15 5.73 -9.91 8.06
N LYS A 16 6.71 -10.11 7.17
CA LYS A 16 7.27 -9.03 6.33
C LYS A 16 6.57 -9.04 4.99
N VAL A 17 5.79 -8.00 4.71
CA VAL A 17 4.92 -7.89 3.54
C VAL A 17 5.50 -6.88 2.54
N PHE A 18 5.61 -7.30 1.29
CA PHE A 18 5.91 -6.41 0.17
C PHE A 18 4.61 -5.92 -0.45
N VAL A 19 4.38 -4.62 -0.45
CA VAL A 19 3.19 -4.01 -1.04
C VAL A 19 3.63 -3.17 -2.24
N ARG A 20 3.21 -3.60 -3.43
CA ARG A 20 3.41 -2.83 -4.66
C ARG A 20 2.35 -1.73 -4.73
N CYS A 21 2.79 -0.48 -4.67
CA CYS A 21 1.92 0.70 -4.66
C CYS A 21 2.04 1.47 -5.98
N ASP A 22 0.95 2.13 -6.38
CA ASP A 22 1.03 3.16 -7.41
C ASP A 22 1.32 4.51 -6.73
N PHE A 23 2.60 4.90 -6.69
CA PHE A 23 3.04 6.21 -6.21
C PHE A 23 3.49 7.15 -7.34
N ASN A 24 3.07 6.87 -8.58
CA ASN A 24 3.33 7.77 -9.70
C ASN A 24 2.38 8.97 -9.64
N VAL A 25 2.71 9.96 -8.81
CA VAL A 25 1.93 11.18 -8.57
C VAL A 25 2.40 12.33 -9.46
N PRO A 26 1.51 13.25 -9.86
CA PRO A 26 1.93 14.47 -10.55
C PRO A 26 2.74 15.36 -9.61
N MET A 27 3.75 16.02 -10.18
CA MET A 27 4.62 16.97 -9.48
C MET A 27 4.73 18.27 -10.28
N ASP A 28 5.01 19.38 -9.60
CA ASP A 28 5.38 20.64 -10.23
C ASP A 28 6.88 20.66 -10.63
N GLU A 29 7.34 21.78 -11.19
CA GLU A 29 8.73 21.97 -11.63
C GLU A 29 9.76 21.94 -10.47
N PHE A 30 9.31 22.11 -9.24
CA PHE A 30 10.12 22.05 -8.02
C PHE A 30 10.02 20.70 -7.30
N LEU A 31 9.40 19.70 -7.94
CA LEU A 31 9.18 18.36 -7.41
C LEU A 31 8.21 18.31 -6.21
N ASN A 32 7.38 19.33 -6.01
CA ASN A 32 6.30 19.25 -5.04
C ASN A 32 5.17 18.38 -5.61
N ILE A 33 4.60 17.52 -4.78
CA ILE A 33 3.41 16.74 -5.14
C ILE A 33 2.23 17.71 -5.29
N THR A 34 1.59 17.70 -6.46
CA THR A 34 0.42 18.56 -6.74
C THR A 34 -0.92 17.86 -6.53
N ASP A 35 -0.93 16.53 -6.54
CA ASP A 35 -2.07 15.69 -6.15
C ASP A 35 -1.56 14.40 -5.47
N ASP A 36 -1.91 14.21 -4.19
CA ASP A 36 -1.47 13.07 -3.38
C ASP A 36 -2.51 11.92 -3.32
N ARG A 37 -3.58 11.99 -4.13
CA ARG A 37 -4.69 11.02 -4.10
C ARG A 37 -4.22 9.57 -4.19
N ARG A 38 -3.22 9.27 -5.02
CA ARG A 38 -2.68 7.90 -5.18
C ARG A 38 -2.02 7.39 -3.90
N ILE A 39 -1.25 8.24 -3.22
CA ILE A 39 -0.62 7.93 -1.93
C ILE A 39 -1.71 7.68 -0.88
N ARG A 40 -2.71 8.58 -0.78
CA ARG A 40 -3.81 8.42 0.18
C ARG A 40 -4.64 7.16 -0.07
N SER A 41 -4.77 6.76 -1.33
CA SER A 41 -5.51 5.56 -1.72
C SER A 41 -4.80 4.25 -1.31
N ALA A 42 -3.48 4.27 -1.11
CA ALA A 42 -2.71 3.11 -0.64
C ALA A 42 -2.75 2.93 0.89
N ILE A 43 -3.10 3.98 1.65
CA ILE A 43 -3.10 3.99 3.12
C ILE A 43 -3.92 2.84 3.73
N PRO A 44 -5.15 2.51 3.26
CA PRO A 44 -5.94 1.44 3.86
C PRO A 44 -5.23 0.09 3.89
N THR A 45 -4.58 -0.30 2.78
CA THR A 45 -3.84 -1.57 2.67
C THR A 45 -2.60 -1.56 3.57
N ILE A 46 -1.87 -0.46 3.61
CA ILE A 46 -0.67 -0.33 4.45
C ILE A 46 -1.05 -0.42 5.94
N ARG A 47 -2.11 0.29 6.35
CA ARG A 47 -2.63 0.23 7.72
C ARG A 47 -3.10 -1.16 8.09
N TYR A 48 -3.83 -1.84 7.21
CA TYR A 48 -4.25 -3.22 7.45
C TYR A 48 -3.07 -4.13 7.79
N CYS A 49 -1.96 -4.04 7.04
CA CYS A 49 -0.75 -4.80 7.36
C CYS A 49 -0.17 -4.42 8.73
N LEU A 50 -0.02 -3.12 9.00
CA LEU A 50 0.56 -2.62 10.27
C LEU A 50 -0.29 -2.98 11.49
N ASP A 51 -1.61 -2.88 11.39
CA ASP A 51 -2.56 -3.22 12.46
C ASP A 51 -2.54 -4.73 12.76
N ASN A 52 -2.16 -5.56 11.78
CA ASN A 52 -1.89 -7.00 11.94
C ASN A 52 -0.44 -7.29 12.39
N GLY A 53 0.32 -6.28 12.82
CA GLY A 53 1.68 -6.43 13.32
C GLY A 53 2.73 -6.75 12.25
N CYS A 54 2.43 -6.50 10.97
CA CYS A 54 3.39 -6.74 9.90
C CYS A 54 4.50 -5.69 9.88
N SER A 55 5.64 -6.05 9.31
CA SER A 55 6.59 -5.08 8.73
C SER A 55 6.31 -4.92 7.24
N VAL A 56 6.35 -3.69 6.72
CA VAL A 56 5.92 -3.39 5.35
C VAL A 56 7.07 -2.80 4.54
N VAL A 57 7.29 -3.32 3.33
CA VAL A 57 8.18 -2.76 2.31
C VAL A 57 7.32 -2.27 1.16
N LEU A 58 7.48 -1.00 0.76
CA LEU A 58 6.73 -0.37 -0.32
C LEU A 58 7.60 -0.23 -1.58
N ALA A 59 7.01 -0.42 -2.75
CA ALA A 59 7.65 -0.18 -4.05
C ALA A 59 6.65 0.20 -5.14
#